data_AF-E8U6Q7-F1
#
_entry.id   AF-E8U6Q7-F1
#
_cell.length_a   1.000
_cell.length_b   1.000
_cell.length_c   1.000
_cell.angle_alpha   90.00
_cell.angle_beta   90.00
_cell.angle_gamma   90.00
#
_symmetry.space_group_name_H-M   'P 1'
#
loop_
_entity.id
_entity.type
_entity.pdbx_description
1 polymer ?
#
loop_
_entity_poly.entity_id
_entity_poly.type
_entity_poly.pdbx_seq_one_letter_code
_entity_poly.pdbx_strand_id
1 'polypeptide(L)'
;MLPPTVTVPIRTALRQALDRAHRTGRTQQIELGDNLFIRIAGQGRRFLLFQLDGEPDQDTARAIAEALGFRRPEYGWHQGATLRSLTVVDADSDPPAP
;
A
#
# COMPACT_ATOMS: atom_id res chain seq x y z
N MET A 1 33.79 2.97 -6.79
CA MET A 1 32.92 4.07 -7.26
C MET A 1 31.57 3.88 -6.61
N LEU A 2 31.04 4.87 -5.89
CA LEU A 2 29.68 4.77 -5.35
C LEU A 2 28.69 4.90 -6.52
N PRO A 3 27.65 4.06 -6.60
CA PRO A 3 26.59 4.22 -7.59
C PRO A 3 25.87 5.56 -7.39
N PRO A 4 25.31 6.16 -8.46
CA PRO A 4 24.65 7.46 -8.36
C PRO A 4 23.39 7.41 -7.51
N THR A 5 23.12 8.49 -6.79
CA THR A 5 21.83 8.70 -6.11
C THR A 5 20.74 8.94 -7.15
N VAL A 6 19.64 8.19 -7.04
CA VAL A 6 18.47 8.36 -7.90
C VAL A 6 17.28 8.78 -7.05
N THR A 7 16.66 9.90 -7.41
CA THR A 7 15.38 10.32 -6.83
C THR A 7 14.24 9.69 -7.63
N VAL A 8 13.30 9.05 -6.95
CA VAL A 8 12.10 8.47 -7.58
C VAL A 8 10.83 9.07 -6.98
N PRO A 9 9.76 9.25 -7.77
CA PRO A 9 8.45 9.60 -7.23
C PRO A 9 7.94 8.51 -6.29
N ILE A 10 7.21 8.89 -5.23
CA ILE A 10 6.63 7.94 -4.28
C ILE A 10 5.71 6.91 -4.97
N ARG A 11 4.98 7.32 -6.02
CA ARG A 11 4.15 6.41 -6.83
C ARG A 11 4.98 5.28 -7.45
N THR A 12 6.21 5.58 -7.89
CA THR A 12 7.13 4.58 -8.43
C THR A 12 7.60 3.62 -7.33
N ALA A 13 7.93 4.15 -6.15
CA ALA A 13 8.32 3.31 -5.00
C ALA A 13 7.19 2.35 -4.58
N LEU A 14 5.94 2.83 -4.55
CA LEU A 14 4.75 2.02 -4.28
C LEU A 14 4.59 0.87 -5.29
N ARG A 15 4.74 1.16 -6.59
CA ARG A 15 4.68 0.13 -7.65
C ARG A 15 5.81 -0.90 -7.52
N GLN A 16 7.04 -0.45 -7.24
CA GLN A 16 8.16 -1.36 -7.02
C GLN A 16 7.95 -2.27 -5.81
N ALA A 17 7.33 -1.75 -4.76
CA ALA A 17 6.96 -2.55 -3.60
C ALA A 17 5.84 -3.54 -3.92
N LEU A 18 4.83 -3.16 -4.72
CA LEU A 18 3.82 -4.09 -5.22
C LEU A 18 4.44 -5.23 -6.04
N ASP A 19 5.32 -4.91 -7.00
CA ASP A 19 6.04 -5.91 -7.81
C ASP A 19 6.89 -6.83 -6.94
N ARG A 20 7.51 -6.30 -5.89
CA ARG A 20 8.28 -7.08 -4.92
C ARG A 20 7.36 -7.96 -4.07
N ALA A 21 6.20 -7.47 -3.66
CA ALA A 21 5.20 -8.25 -2.93
C ALA A 21 4.79 -9.47 -3.74
N HIS A 22 4.39 -9.26 -5.01
CA HIS A 22 4.03 -10.33 -5.94
C HIS A 22 5.16 -11.34 -6.15
N ARG A 23 6.38 -10.86 -6.46
CA ARG A 23 7.53 -11.75 -6.74
C ARG A 23 7.95 -12.59 -5.56
N THR A 24 7.77 -12.10 -4.34
CA THR A 24 8.29 -12.75 -3.12
C THR A 24 7.21 -13.42 -2.27
N GLY A 25 5.93 -13.12 -2.52
CA GLY A 25 4.83 -13.50 -1.65
C GLY A 25 4.88 -12.83 -0.26
N ARG A 26 5.78 -11.86 -0.04
CA ARG A 26 5.99 -11.22 1.26
C ARG A 26 5.33 -9.85 1.32
N THR A 27 4.75 -9.53 2.47
CA THR A 27 4.26 -8.18 2.74
C THR A 27 5.39 -7.17 2.63
N GLN A 28 5.16 -6.08 1.90
CA GLN A 28 6.06 -4.92 1.88
C GLN A 28 5.49 -3.83 2.78
N GLN A 29 6.32 -3.28 3.66
CA GLN A 29 5.97 -2.12 4.48
C GLN A 29 6.80 -0.92 4.06
N ILE A 30 6.15 0.23 3.91
CA ILE A 30 6.79 1.49 3.52
C ILE A 30 6.27 2.59 4.43
N GLU A 31 7.16 3.45 4.89
CA GLU A 31 6.83 4.71 5.55
C GLU A 31 6.65 5.79 4.47
N LEU A 32 5.50 6.47 4.50
CA LEU A 32 5.10 7.46 3.50
C LEU A 32 5.28 8.91 3.99
N GLY A 33 5.41 9.09 5.29
CA GLY A 33 5.55 10.36 5.99
C GLY A 33 5.52 10.13 7.49
N ASP A 34 5.38 11.21 8.26
CA ASP A 34 5.47 11.16 9.71
C ASP A 34 4.43 10.21 10.32
N ASN A 35 4.93 9.10 10.87
CA ASN A 35 4.13 8.05 11.49
C ASN A 35 3.08 7.40 10.57
N LEU A 36 3.14 7.61 9.25
CA LEU A 36 2.19 7.10 8.26
C LEU A 36 2.82 5.95 7.47
N PHE A 37 2.18 4.79 7.49
CA PHE A 37 2.71 3.56 6.91
C PHE A 37 1.69 2.87 6.02
N ILE A 38 2.20 2.22 4.98
CA ILE A 38 1.46 1.29 4.13
C ILE A 38 2.04 -0.12 4.26
N ARG A 39 1.18 -1.13 4.36
CA ARG A 39 1.50 -2.55 4.19
C ARG A 39 0.81 -3.08 2.94
N ILE A 40 1.58 -3.42 1.92
CA ILE A 40 1.09 -4.09 0.71
C ILE A 40 1.21 -5.59 0.92
N ALA A 41 0.10 -6.32 0.86
CA ALA A 41 0.11 -7.77 1.09
C ALA A 41 0.84 -8.52 -0.05
N GLY A 42 1.37 -9.71 0.24
CA GLY A 42 2.11 -10.53 -0.73
C GLY A 42 1.35 -10.85 -2.03
N GLN A 43 0.02 -11.01 -1.96
CA GLN A 43 -0.81 -11.17 -3.15
C GLN A 43 -0.98 -9.90 -4.00
N GLY A 44 -0.54 -8.73 -3.51
CA GLY A 44 -0.65 -7.43 -4.19
C GLY A 44 -2.05 -6.86 -4.37
N ARG A 45 -3.09 -7.61 -4.01
CA ARG A 45 -4.51 -7.22 -4.20
C ARG A 45 -5.13 -6.44 -3.04
N ARG A 46 -4.35 -6.17 -1.99
CA ARG A 46 -4.80 -5.41 -0.83
C ARG A 46 -3.65 -4.69 -0.16
N PHE A 47 -3.95 -3.58 0.48
CA PHE A 47 -3.04 -2.92 1.39
C PHE A 47 -3.75 -2.42 2.65
N LEU A 48 -2.96 -2.17 3.68
CA LEU A 48 -3.38 -1.51 4.91
C LEU A 48 -2.62 -0.19 5.03
N LEU A 49 -3.33 0.93 5.10
CA LEU A 49 -2.80 2.25 5.42
C LEU A 49 -3.08 2.53 6.89
N PHE A 50 -2.08 2.90 7.67
CA PHE A 50 -2.25 3.19 9.09
C PHE A 50 -1.32 4.29 9.56
N GLN A 51 -1.75 5.00 10.60
CA GLN A 51 -0.97 6.05 11.25
C GLN A 51 -0.79 5.71 12.73
N LEU A 52 0.44 5.79 13.23
CA LEU A 52 0.73 5.47 14.64
C LEU A 52 0.20 6.55 15.59
N ASP A 53 0.18 7.79 15.14
CA ASP A 53 -0.34 8.93 15.88
C ASP A 53 -1.31 9.72 14.99
N GLY A 54 -2.60 9.41 15.09
CA GLY A 54 -3.67 10.04 14.31
C GLY A 54 -4.48 9.08 13.45
N GLU A 55 -5.07 9.60 12.38
CA GLU A 55 -5.92 8.88 11.44
C GLU A 55 -5.35 8.98 10.03
N PRO A 56 -5.18 7.85 9.32
CA PRO A 56 -4.86 7.92 7.90
C PRO A 56 -6.04 8.50 7.13
N ASP A 57 -5.74 9.40 6.21
CA ASP A 57 -6.75 10.05 5.38
C ASP A 57 -7.20 9.15 4.20
N GLN A 58 -8.48 9.27 3.84
CA GLN A 58 -9.10 8.50 2.77
C GLN A 58 -8.62 8.95 1.39
N ASP A 59 -8.31 10.23 1.18
CA ASP A 59 -7.77 10.70 -0.11
C ASP A 59 -6.38 10.13 -0.36
N THR A 60 -5.57 10.01 0.69
CA THR A 60 -4.29 9.30 0.65
C THR A 60 -4.47 7.82 0.25
N ALA A 61 -5.42 7.12 0.87
CA ALA A 61 -5.72 5.73 0.49
C ALA A 61 -6.19 5.62 -0.96
N ARG A 62 -6.97 6.58 -1.46
CA ARG A 62 -7.43 6.64 -2.86
C ARG A 62 -6.26 6.85 -3.83
N ALA A 63 -5.38 7.80 -3.54
CA ALA A 63 -4.20 8.07 -4.37
C ALA A 63 -3.24 6.87 -4.43
N ILE A 64 -3.10 6.14 -3.32
CA ILE A 64 -2.32 4.89 -3.29
C ILE A 64 -2.99 3.82 -4.15
N ALA A 65 -4.30 3.60 -4.01
CA ALA A 65 -5.04 2.63 -4.82
C ALA A 65 -4.89 2.90 -6.32
N GLU A 66 -4.97 4.17 -6.73
CA GLU A 66 -4.72 4.60 -8.11
C GLU A 66 -3.27 4.31 -8.54
N ALA A 67 -2.28 4.62 -7.68
CA ALA A 67 -0.87 4.36 -7.98
C ALA A 67 -0.56 2.86 -8.15
N LEU A 68 -1.24 2.01 -7.38
CA LEU A 68 -1.16 0.55 -7.44
C LEU A 68 -2.01 -0.06 -8.57
N GLY A 69 -2.84 0.74 -9.25
CA GLY A 69 -3.66 0.28 -10.36
C GLY A 69 -4.90 -0.52 -9.98
N PHE A 70 -5.42 -0.34 -8.75
CA PHE A 70 -6.65 -1.02 -8.31
C PHE A 70 -7.83 -0.49 -9.12
N ARG A 71 -8.63 -1.39 -9.69
CA ARG A 71 -9.73 -1.01 -10.59
C ARG A 71 -11.02 -0.73 -9.84
N ARG A 72 -11.32 -1.54 -8.81
CA ARG A 72 -12.48 -1.37 -7.93
C ARG A 72 -12.02 -1.45 -6.48
N PRO A 73 -11.35 -0.40 -5.98
CA PRO A 73 -10.92 -0.36 -4.60
C PRO A 73 -12.14 -0.27 -3.67
N GLU A 74 -12.23 -1.20 -2.73
CA GLU A 74 -13.14 -1.16 -1.60
C GLU A 74 -12.37 -0.75 -0.35
N TYR A 75 -12.97 0.13 0.46
CA TYR A 75 -12.34 0.74 1.64
C TYR A 75 -13.02 0.24 2.92
N GLY A 76 -12.25 -0.33 3.82
CA GLY A 76 -12.68 -0.77 5.15
C GLY A 76 -11.97 0.03 6.23
N TRP A 77 -12.72 0.65 7.12
CA TRP A 77 -12.16 1.36 8.28
C TRP A 77 -12.02 0.43 9.47
N HIS A 78 -10.89 0.53 10.18
CA HIS A 78 -10.68 -0.19 11.43
C HIS A 78 -10.01 0.72 12.47
N GLN A 79 -10.61 0.79 13.65
CA GLN A 79 -10.08 1.48 14.83
C GLN A 79 -9.79 0.44 15.93
N GLY A 80 -8.51 0.11 16.11
CA GLY A 80 -8.03 -0.65 17.25
C GLY A 80 -7.73 0.24 18.45
N ALA A 81 -7.31 -0.36 19.57
CA ALA A 81 -6.95 0.37 20.80
C ALA A 81 -5.75 1.31 20.62
N THR A 82 -4.85 0.99 19.68
CA THR A 82 -3.58 1.70 19.46
C THR A 82 -3.32 2.08 18.01
N LEU A 83 -4.22 1.71 17.09
CA LEU A 83 -3.99 1.87 15.65
C LEU A 83 -5.28 2.19 14.92
N ARG A 84 -5.27 3.26 14.14
CA ARG A 84 -6.35 3.61 13.20
C ARG A 84 -5.88 3.31 11.78
N SER A 85 -6.71 2.64 11.01
CA SER A 85 -6.28 2.09 9.73
C SER A 85 -7.39 1.99 8.68
N LEU A 86 -7.00 2.14 7.43
CA LEU A 86 -7.80 1.88 6.23
C LEU A 86 -7.27 0.63 5.54
N THR A 87 -8.11 -0.40 5.48
CA THR A 87 -7.88 -1.55 4.59
C THR A 87 -8.43 -1.21 3.22
N VAL A 88 -7.67 -1.47 2.17
CA VAL A 88 -8.11 -1.32 0.79
C VAL A 88 -7.90 -2.61 0.03
N VAL A 89 -8.94 -3.09 -0.65
CA VAL A 89 -8.93 -4.33 -1.43
C VAL A 89 -9.39 -4.04 -2.84
N ASP A 90 -8.73 -4.61 -3.85
CA ASP A 90 -9.21 -4.54 -5.23
C ASP A 90 -10.22 -5.66 -5.51
N ALA A 91 -11.50 -5.30 -5.63
CA ALA A 91 -12.60 -6.22 -5.85
C ALA A 91 -12.66 -6.81 -7.27
N ASP A 92 -11.99 -6.17 -8.24
CA ASP A 92 -11.99 -6.57 -9.65
C ASP A 92 -10.83 -7.47 -10.07
N SER A 93 -10.02 -7.89 -9.10
CA SER A 93 -8.92 -8.81 -9.40
C SER A 93 -9.47 -10.22 -9.70
N ASP A 94 -9.28 -10.68 -10.94
CA ASP A 94 -9.47 -12.09 -11.31
C ASP A 94 -8.75 -13.00 -10.29
N PRO A 95 -9.34 -14.13 -9.85
CA PRO A 95 -8.61 -15.11 -9.06
C PRO A 95 -7.34 -15.52 -9.82
N PRO A 96 -6.20 -15.76 -9.13
CA PRO A 96 -5.07 -16.39 -9.80
C PRO A 96 -5.57 -17.68 -10.43
N ALA A 97 -5.27 -17.88 -11.72
CA ALA A 97 -5.61 -19.11 -12.42
C ALA A 97 -5.12 -20.33 -11.60
N PRO A 98 -5.93 -21.40 -11.52
CA PRO A 98 -5.64 -22.56 -10.69
C PRO A 98 -4.30 -23.24 -11.03
#